data_AF-A0A0J7L526-F1
#
_entry.id   AF-A0A0J7L526-F1
#
_cell.length_a   1.000
_cell.length_b   1.000
_cell.length_c   1.000
_cell.angle_alpha   90.00
_cell.angle_beta   90.00
_cell.angle_gamma   90.00
#
_symmetry.space_group_name_H-M   'P 1'
#
loop_
_entity.id
_entity.type
_entity.pdbx_description
1 polymer ?
#
loop_
_entity_poly.entity_id
_entity_poly.type
_entity_poly.pdbx_seq_one_letter_code
_entity_poly.pdbx_strand_id
1 'polypeptide(L)'
;MSRITDAKEVILTSDTTGESWSAAVWDPRNGSMLSVYKNAAALGHRTLQLLSDSYVLGASATKPRLHIWPLNSPSPLPNIHLNTPGKVNALTCTPNGSYIIASVDEKLFIWQTCNGRMLANLTRHYQTVSCLAITKDGSLFASAGEDGLVFVWSLYRALNNKQDCPPVHTFSNHNMPIRDMHFGFGGARARLYTASLDRRANIYELGSGALLVSVIFDAPLTAIIVNSRESELFVGCTTGDIFQCNLHEPPRGVEQHVERDEETAVFRAHKSHVTALSISVDCRSLLSGSTDGAVHVWDIVSRQVLRTIEHKGPVTAAFFAKGFENFRASILEPRLEVRHLQRTSEADGKESNDVVEVISRGRNPAEILDFKSYVGSTVDSSEREELLKQLTNLKEEIQKLNKINASLFKYSVTHVLQETNDE
;
A
#
# COMPACT_ATOMS: atom_id res chain seq x y z
N MET A 1 -11.53 34.49 9.79
CA MET A 1 -10.28 34.65 9.01
C MET A 1 -9.41 33.42 9.22
N SER A 2 -9.66 32.38 8.44
CA SER A 2 -9.03 31.07 8.57
C SER A 2 -7.70 31.07 7.80
N ARG A 3 -6.56 31.12 8.51
CA ARG A 3 -5.27 30.77 7.91
C ARG A 3 -5.23 29.25 7.72
N ILE A 4 -5.86 28.76 6.66
CA ILE A 4 -5.80 27.37 6.21
C ILE A 4 -4.56 27.30 5.33
N THR A 5 -3.44 26.91 5.91
CA THR A 5 -2.22 26.63 5.15
C THR A 5 -2.38 25.28 4.47
N ASP A 6 -2.20 25.23 3.15
CA ASP A 6 -2.07 24.00 2.38
C ASP A 6 -0.86 23.19 2.84
N ALA A 7 -1.06 22.38 3.87
CA ALA A 7 -0.15 21.29 4.19
C ALA A 7 -0.35 20.21 3.11
N LYS A 8 0.63 20.08 2.22
CA LYS A 8 0.70 19.03 1.18
C LYS A 8 0.88 17.62 1.78
N GLU A 9 1.13 17.55 3.08
CA GLU A 9 1.41 16.35 3.86
C GLU A 9 0.77 16.46 5.24
N VAL A 10 0.43 15.31 5.79
CA VAL A 10 -0.09 15.18 7.15
C VAL A 10 0.66 14.05 7.86
N ILE A 11 0.77 14.15 9.17
CA ILE A 11 1.33 13.07 9.99
C ILE A 11 0.17 12.25 10.55
N LEU A 12 0.23 10.93 10.34
CA LEU A 12 -0.68 9.98 10.96
C LEU A 12 0.04 9.27 12.10
N THR A 13 -0.62 9.16 13.24
CA THR A 13 -0.08 8.49 14.44
C THR A 13 -1.13 7.60 15.09
N SER A 14 -0.69 6.57 15.81
CA SER A 14 -1.54 5.71 16.64
C SER A 14 -0.82 5.23 17.90
N ASP A 15 -1.61 4.93 18.93
CA ASP A 15 -1.14 4.55 20.27
C ASP A 15 -1.70 3.21 20.72
N THR A 16 -1.03 2.56 21.68
CA THR A 16 -1.47 1.30 22.28
C THR A 16 -2.59 1.44 23.30
N THR A 17 -2.80 2.60 23.91
CA THR A 17 -3.80 2.75 24.99
C THR A 17 -5.20 2.98 24.44
N GLY A 18 -5.31 3.71 23.33
CA GLY A 18 -6.59 4.00 22.67
C GLY A 18 -7.59 4.79 23.53
N GLU A 19 -7.18 5.28 24.71
CA GLU A 19 -8.06 5.93 25.70
C GLU A 19 -8.52 7.31 25.25
N SER A 20 -7.63 8.09 24.63
CA SER A 20 -7.96 9.41 24.09
C SER A 20 -8.48 9.33 22.66
N TRP A 21 -7.85 8.49 21.86
CA TRP A 21 -8.10 8.30 20.43
C TRP A 21 -7.31 7.09 19.93
N SER A 22 -7.79 6.48 18.84
CA SER A 22 -7.18 5.29 18.25
C SER A 22 -6.12 5.67 17.21
N ALA A 23 -6.40 6.69 16.41
CA ALA A 23 -5.43 7.33 15.52
C ALA A 23 -5.66 8.85 15.45
N ALA A 24 -4.62 9.62 15.16
CA ALA A 24 -4.67 11.08 15.06
C ALA A 24 -3.91 11.58 13.84
N VAL A 25 -4.43 12.67 13.27
CA VAL A 25 -3.83 13.40 12.15
C VAL A 25 -3.29 14.72 12.66
N TRP A 26 -2.06 15.02 12.31
CA TRP A 26 -1.36 16.24 12.71
C TRP A 26 -0.86 16.98 11.46
N ASP A 27 -0.84 18.31 11.53
CA ASP A 27 -0.13 19.11 10.54
C ASP A 27 1.35 19.19 10.92
N PRO A 28 2.27 18.75 10.04
CA PRO A 28 3.70 18.69 10.33
C PRO A 28 4.36 20.04 10.58
N ARG A 29 3.80 21.14 10.06
CA ARG A 29 4.44 22.47 10.15
C ARG A 29 4.16 23.13 11.49
N ASN A 30 2.91 23.04 11.94
CA ASN A 30 2.43 23.75 13.11
C ASN A 30 2.31 22.82 14.34
N GLY A 31 2.28 21.50 14.15
CA GLY A 31 2.03 20.51 15.20
C GLY A 31 0.59 20.51 15.72
N SER A 32 -0.35 21.15 15.01
CA SER A 32 -1.76 21.17 15.38
C SER A 32 -2.43 19.86 15.01
N MET A 33 -3.26 19.34 15.90
CA MET A 33 -4.12 18.21 15.61
C MET A 33 -5.22 18.62 14.63
N LEU A 34 -5.29 17.95 13.47
CA LEU A 34 -6.28 18.23 12.43
C LEU A 34 -7.55 17.41 12.62
N SER A 35 -7.39 16.09 12.77
CA SER A 35 -8.51 15.17 12.97
C SER A 35 -8.14 14.02 13.89
N VAL A 36 -9.17 13.42 14.47
CA VAL A 36 -9.04 12.40 15.50
C VAL A 36 -9.96 11.24 15.18
N TYR A 37 -9.43 10.03 15.12
CA TYR A 37 -10.19 8.82 14.92
C TYR A 37 -10.43 8.16 16.27
N LYS A 38 -11.71 8.07 16.66
CA LYS A 38 -12.17 7.55 17.96
C LYS A 38 -12.95 6.26 17.77
N ASN A 39 -13.38 5.67 18.89
CA ASN A 39 -14.28 4.51 18.95
C ASN A 39 -13.72 3.21 18.36
N ALA A 40 -12.40 3.05 18.25
CA ALA A 40 -11.78 1.75 18.07
C ALA A 40 -10.93 1.37 19.29
N ALA A 41 -10.75 0.06 19.47
CA ALA A 41 -9.79 -0.45 20.42
C ALA A 41 -8.35 -0.07 20.02
N ALA A 42 -7.42 -0.23 20.94
CA ALA A 42 -5.99 -0.09 20.70
C ALA A 42 -5.56 -0.75 19.38
N LEU A 43 -4.78 0.00 18.58
CA LEU A 43 -4.27 -0.49 17.31
C LEU A 43 -3.05 -1.38 17.52
N GLY A 44 -2.93 -2.40 16.68
CA GLY A 44 -1.76 -3.27 16.64
C GLY A 44 -0.53 -2.54 16.13
N HIS A 45 0.66 -3.00 16.52
CA HIS A 45 1.93 -2.44 16.09
C HIS A 45 2.03 -2.36 14.56
N ARG A 46 2.23 -1.15 14.00
CA ARG A 46 2.37 -0.90 12.55
C ARG A 46 1.20 -1.36 11.67
N THR A 47 -0.01 -1.32 12.21
CA THR A 47 -1.21 -1.71 11.46
C THR A 47 -2.00 -0.52 10.92
N LEU A 48 -1.61 0.71 11.26
CA LEU A 48 -2.25 1.92 10.75
C LEU A 48 -1.79 2.18 9.32
N GLN A 49 -2.75 2.34 8.39
CA GLN A 49 -2.46 2.61 7.00
C GLN A 49 -3.53 3.47 6.34
N LEU A 50 -3.12 4.16 5.28
CA LEU A 50 -4.01 4.96 4.44
C LEU A 50 -4.46 4.16 3.22
N LEU A 51 -5.77 4.01 3.06
CA LEU A 51 -6.41 3.43 1.89
C LEU A 51 -6.71 4.52 0.87
N SER A 52 -5.67 4.92 0.14
CA SER A 52 -5.73 5.97 -0.89
C SER A 52 -6.37 7.27 -0.33
N ASP A 53 -7.08 8.01 -1.18
CA ASP A 53 -7.72 9.30 -0.89
C ASP A 53 -9.00 9.19 -0.04
N SER A 54 -9.41 7.99 0.40
CA SER A 54 -10.78 7.79 0.92
C SER A 54 -10.85 7.40 2.39
N TYR A 55 -10.00 6.48 2.85
CA TYR A 55 -10.12 5.90 4.19
C TYR A 55 -8.79 5.69 4.89
N VAL A 56 -8.82 5.69 6.22
CA VAL A 56 -7.76 5.18 7.09
C VAL A 56 -8.17 3.79 7.58
N LEU A 57 -7.23 2.86 7.61
CA LEU A 57 -7.37 1.51 8.11
C LEU A 57 -6.47 1.32 9.33
N GLY A 58 -6.94 0.53 10.29
CA GLY A 58 -6.15 0.13 11.44
C GLY A 58 -6.64 -1.20 11.98
N ALA A 59 -5.72 -2.11 12.30
CA ALA A 59 -6.08 -3.39 12.90
C ALA A 59 -6.13 -3.30 14.42
N SER A 60 -7.13 -3.92 15.03
CA SER A 60 -7.17 -4.00 16.49
C SER A 60 -6.07 -4.93 17.02
N ALA A 61 -5.41 -4.53 18.11
CA ALA A 61 -4.35 -5.31 18.74
C ALA A 61 -4.84 -6.63 19.38
N THR A 62 -6.09 -6.66 19.85
CA THR A 62 -6.65 -7.78 20.62
C THR A 62 -7.76 -8.52 19.90
N LYS A 63 -8.53 -7.82 19.06
CA LYS A 63 -9.68 -8.39 18.36
C LYS A 63 -9.34 -8.69 16.90
N PRO A 64 -9.88 -9.77 16.31
CA PRO A 64 -9.70 -10.11 14.90
C PRO A 64 -10.60 -9.22 14.01
N ARG A 65 -10.32 -7.91 14.00
CA ARG A 65 -11.09 -6.89 13.28
C ARG A 65 -10.18 -5.79 12.76
N LEU A 66 -10.43 -5.38 11.52
CA LEU A 66 -9.91 -4.13 10.97
C LEU A 66 -10.96 -3.03 11.14
N HIS A 67 -10.51 -1.88 11.61
CA HIS A 67 -11.29 -0.65 11.71
C HIS A 67 -11.03 0.20 10.47
N ILE A 68 -12.11 0.77 9.92
CA ILE A 68 -12.04 1.73 8.81
C ILE A 68 -12.64 3.05 9.26
N TRP A 69 -11.91 4.12 9.00
CA TRP A 69 -12.38 5.48 9.19
C TRP A 69 -12.40 6.24 7.86
N PRO A 70 -13.50 6.91 7.52
CA PRO A 70 -13.51 7.94 6.48
C PRO A 70 -12.56 9.06 6.86
N LEU A 71 -11.82 9.65 5.91
CA LEU A 71 -10.81 10.66 6.24
C LEU A 71 -11.39 11.87 7.00
N ASN A 72 -12.59 12.29 6.61
CA ASN A 72 -13.30 13.44 7.18
C ASN A 72 -13.93 13.13 8.55
N SER A 73 -14.39 11.89 8.81
CA SER A 73 -15.20 11.60 10.00
C SER A 73 -14.40 10.90 11.12
N PRO A 74 -14.57 11.32 12.38
CA PRO A 74 -13.84 10.76 13.50
C PRO A 74 -14.31 9.35 13.91
N SER A 75 -15.53 8.95 13.56
CA SER A 75 -16.09 7.65 13.91
C SER A 75 -15.81 6.60 12.83
N PRO A 76 -15.62 5.33 13.20
CA PRO A 76 -15.52 4.25 12.22
C PRO A 76 -16.84 4.07 11.48
N LEU A 77 -16.79 3.52 10.26
CA LEU A 77 -18.01 3.22 9.50
C LEU A 77 -18.86 2.19 10.26
N PRO A 78 -20.10 2.53 10.67
CA PRO A 78 -20.89 1.68 11.56
C PRO A 78 -21.35 0.38 10.89
N ASN A 79 -21.57 0.42 9.58
CA ASN A 79 -22.17 -0.67 8.83
C ASN A 79 -21.15 -1.54 8.09
N ILE A 80 -19.84 -1.31 8.23
CA ILE A 80 -18.81 -2.12 7.57
C ILE A 80 -17.99 -2.84 8.63
N HIS A 81 -17.99 -4.17 8.53
CA HIS A 81 -17.24 -5.05 9.41
C HIS A 81 -16.19 -5.79 8.59
N LEU A 82 -14.93 -5.45 8.81
CA LEU A 82 -13.79 -6.15 8.23
C LEU A 82 -13.29 -7.18 9.26
N ASN A 83 -13.91 -8.34 9.27
CA ASN A 83 -13.50 -9.42 10.17
C ASN A 83 -12.41 -10.26 9.51
N THR A 84 -11.29 -10.41 10.20
CA THR A 84 -10.19 -11.28 9.79
C THR A 84 -10.33 -12.65 10.46
N PRO A 85 -9.73 -13.72 9.90
CA PRO A 85 -9.74 -15.05 10.51
C PRO A 85 -9.12 -15.10 11.91
N GLY A 86 -8.17 -14.21 12.21
CA GLY A 86 -7.49 -14.13 13.50
C GLY A 86 -6.91 -12.73 13.74
N LYS A 87 -6.04 -12.63 14.76
CA LYS A 87 -5.35 -11.37 15.10
C LYS A 87 -4.43 -10.98 13.94
N VAL A 88 -4.46 -9.70 13.59
CA VAL A 88 -3.62 -9.17 12.52
C VAL A 88 -2.31 -8.66 13.09
N ASN A 89 -1.20 -9.18 12.56
CA ASN A 89 0.13 -8.82 13.02
C ASN A 89 0.74 -7.67 12.21
N ALA A 90 0.55 -7.71 10.89
CA ALA A 90 0.95 -6.66 9.96
C ALA A 90 -0.13 -6.44 8.90
N LEU A 91 -0.28 -5.19 8.46
CA LEU A 91 -1.26 -4.76 7.47
C LEU A 91 -0.54 -3.94 6.39
N THR A 92 -0.81 -4.23 5.12
CA THR A 92 -0.47 -3.35 4.00
C THR A 92 -1.65 -3.22 3.02
N CYS A 93 -1.68 -2.16 2.21
CA CYS A 93 -2.73 -1.81 1.28
C CYS A 93 -2.07 -1.35 -0.01
N THR A 94 -2.70 -1.63 -1.14
CA THR A 94 -2.18 -1.16 -2.40
C THR A 94 -2.29 0.36 -2.51
N PRO A 95 -1.34 1.05 -3.17
CA PRO A 95 -1.37 2.50 -3.34
C PRO A 95 -2.65 3.00 -4.03
N ASN A 96 -3.24 2.18 -4.91
CA ASN A 96 -4.51 2.47 -5.55
C ASN A 96 -5.73 2.22 -4.64
N GLY A 97 -5.58 1.58 -3.48
CA GLY A 97 -6.63 1.23 -2.53
C GLY A 97 -7.52 0.06 -2.94
N SER A 98 -7.19 -0.67 -4.01
CA SER A 98 -8.01 -1.78 -4.52
C SER A 98 -7.86 -3.08 -3.74
N TYR A 99 -6.72 -3.30 -3.07
CA TYR A 99 -6.46 -4.53 -2.31
C TYR A 99 -5.92 -4.22 -0.92
N ILE A 100 -6.36 -5.02 0.05
CA ILE A 100 -5.84 -5.06 1.42
C ILE A 100 -5.11 -6.38 1.59
N ILE A 101 -3.91 -6.33 2.15
CA ILE A 101 -3.09 -7.51 2.46
C ILE A 101 -2.85 -7.47 3.97
N ALA A 102 -3.28 -8.51 4.68
CA ALA A 102 -3.02 -8.62 6.11
C ALA A 102 -2.41 -9.97 6.43
N SER A 103 -1.54 -9.98 7.42
CA SER A 103 -1.01 -11.21 7.99
C SER A 103 -1.77 -11.59 9.25
N VAL A 104 -2.10 -12.87 9.36
CA VAL A 104 -2.66 -13.48 10.55
C VAL A 104 -1.80 -14.69 10.86
N ASP A 105 -1.11 -14.62 11.98
CA ASP A 105 -0.07 -15.57 12.36
C ASP A 105 0.96 -15.75 11.22
N GLU A 106 1.10 -16.97 10.69
CA GLU A 106 2.03 -17.35 9.61
C GLU A 106 1.46 -17.09 8.20
N LYS A 107 0.16 -16.81 8.10
CA LYS A 107 -0.58 -16.77 6.82
C LYS A 107 -0.78 -15.34 6.36
N LEU A 108 -0.72 -15.16 5.04
CA LEU A 108 -1.06 -13.88 4.39
C LEU A 108 -2.40 -14.01 3.69
N PHE A 109 -3.25 -13.04 3.91
CA PHE A 109 -4.56 -12.95 3.29
C PHE A 109 -4.65 -11.70 2.43
N ILE A 110 -5.16 -11.86 1.22
CA ILE A 110 -5.38 -10.76 0.27
C ILE A 110 -6.88 -10.63 0.03
N TRP A 111 -7.42 -9.44 0.29
CA TRP A 111 -8.80 -9.09 0.00
C TRP A 111 -8.86 -7.98 -1.04
N GLN A 112 -9.89 -8.02 -1.86
CA GLN A 112 -10.26 -6.87 -2.67
C GLN A 112 -11.18 -5.95 -1.87
N THR A 113 -10.90 -4.64 -1.90
CA THR A 113 -11.60 -3.66 -1.05
C THR A 113 -13.04 -3.41 -1.48
N CYS A 114 -13.28 -3.38 -2.79
CA CYS A 114 -14.60 -3.08 -3.37
C CYS A 114 -15.67 -4.12 -3.03
N ASN A 115 -15.32 -5.40 -3.08
CA ASN A 115 -16.25 -6.50 -2.84
C ASN A 115 -16.04 -7.18 -1.49
N GLY A 116 -14.92 -6.91 -0.82
CA GLY A 116 -14.51 -7.55 0.42
C GLY A 116 -14.22 -9.05 0.29
N ARG A 117 -14.13 -9.59 -0.93
CA ARG A 117 -13.86 -11.01 -1.14
C ARG A 117 -12.40 -11.31 -0.83
N MET A 118 -12.18 -12.44 -0.17
CA MET A 118 -10.84 -12.99 0.03
C MET A 118 -10.39 -13.67 -1.26
N LEU A 119 -9.33 -13.17 -1.88
CA LEU A 119 -8.86 -13.62 -3.18
C LEU A 119 -7.73 -14.65 -3.08
N ALA A 120 -6.84 -14.48 -2.10
CA ALA A 120 -5.70 -15.36 -1.92
C ALA A 120 -5.36 -15.59 -0.44
N ASN A 121 -4.83 -16.77 -0.16
CA ASN A 121 -4.27 -17.17 1.13
C ASN A 121 -2.88 -17.77 0.87
N LEU A 122 -1.83 -17.14 1.37
CA LEU A 122 -0.44 -17.56 1.13
C LEU A 122 0.16 -18.11 2.42
N THR A 123 0.63 -19.35 2.36
CA THR A 123 1.18 -20.08 3.51
C THR A 123 2.61 -20.52 3.19
N ARG A 124 3.60 -19.72 3.59
CA ARG A 124 5.03 -20.02 3.35
C ARG A 124 5.96 -19.67 4.51
N HIS A 125 5.57 -18.70 5.35
CA HIS A 125 6.30 -18.40 6.57
C HIS A 125 6.11 -19.52 7.58
N TYR A 126 7.15 -19.81 8.38
CA TYR A 126 7.11 -20.83 9.43
C TYR A 126 6.85 -20.24 10.81
N GLN A 127 6.95 -18.92 10.94
CA GLN A 127 6.59 -18.18 12.13
C GLN A 127 5.71 -16.98 11.77
N THR A 128 5.25 -16.28 12.79
CA THR A 128 4.40 -15.10 12.65
C THR A 128 5.03 -14.06 11.73
N VAL A 129 4.23 -13.53 10.80
CA VAL A 129 4.66 -12.43 9.93
C VAL A 129 4.68 -11.15 10.74
N SER A 130 5.84 -10.51 10.80
CA SER A 130 6.11 -9.36 11.65
C SER A 130 5.90 -8.02 10.94
N CYS A 131 6.12 -7.96 9.63
CA CYS A 131 5.94 -6.77 8.82
C CYS A 131 5.61 -7.09 7.35
N LEU A 132 4.90 -6.15 6.73
CA LEU A 132 4.50 -6.19 5.32
C LEU A 132 4.83 -4.84 4.68
N ALA A 133 5.35 -4.88 3.46
CA ALA A 133 5.60 -3.69 2.67
C ALA A 133 5.07 -3.90 1.25
N ILE A 134 4.77 -2.81 0.54
CA ILE A 134 4.38 -2.85 -0.87
C ILE A 134 5.15 -1.84 -1.68
N THR A 135 5.44 -2.19 -2.93
CA THR A 135 6.02 -1.25 -3.91
C THR A 135 5.02 -0.14 -4.25
N LYS A 136 5.54 1.04 -4.63
CA LYS A 136 4.71 2.21 -4.98
C LYS A 136 3.83 1.99 -6.20
N ASP A 137 4.22 1.08 -7.09
CA ASP A 137 3.42 0.70 -8.26
C ASP A 137 2.35 -0.34 -7.93
N GLY A 138 2.40 -0.94 -6.73
CA GLY A 138 1.47 -1.97 -6.28
C GLY A 138 1.64 -3.33 -6.96
N SER A 139 2.70 -3.53 -7.74
CA SER A 139 2.93 -4.78 -8.49
C SER A 139 3.53 -5.90 -7.64
N LEU A 140 4.45 -5.53 -6.75
CA LEU A 140 5.13 -6.44 -5.81
C LEU A 140 4.86 -6.04 -4.36
N PHE A 141 4.80 -7.03 -3.48
CA PHE A 141 4.78 -6.83 -2.03
C PHE A 141 5.77 -7.79 -1.35
N ALA A 142 6.28 -7.41 -0.18
CA ALA A 142 7.18 -8.24 0.62
C ALA A 142 6.53 -8.58 1.96
N SER A 143 6.79 -9.79 2.42
CA SER A 143 6.46 -10.24 3.77
C SER A 143 7.72 -10.73 4.47
N ALA A 144 7.86 -10.34 5.73
CA ALA A 144 8.94 -10.82 6.59
C ALA A 144 8.39 -11.38 7.89
N GLY A 145 9.02 -12.44 8.35
CA GLY A 145 8.63 -13.21 9.52
C GLY A 145 9.56 -13.01 10.71
N GLU A 146 9.11 -13.55 11.84
CA GLU A 146 9.96 -13.78 13.00
C GLU A 146 11.01 -14.89 12.76
N ASP A 147 10.81 -15.70 11.72
CA ASP A 147 11.73 -16.75 11.26
C ASP A 147 12.99 -16.21 10.56
N GLY A 148 13.09 -14.89 10.35
CA GLY A 148 14.22 -14.26 9.65
C GLY A 148 14.14 -14.38 8.12
N LEU A 149 13.03 -14.92 7.58
CA LEU A 149 12.83 -15.05 6.14
C LEU A 149 12.10 -13.83 5.58
N VAL A 150 12.48 -13.46 4.35
CA VAL A 150 11.78 -12.45 3.56
C VAL A 150 11.33 -13.06 2.24
N PHE A 151 10.03 -12.99 1.99
CA PHE A 151 9.44 -13.41 0.73
C PHE A 151 8.95 -12.20 -0.05
N VAL A 152 9.31 -12.13 -1.33
CA VAL A 152 8.78 -11.14 -2.27
C VAL A 152 7.76 -11.82 -3.16
N TRP A 153 6.60 -11.21 -3.28
CA TRP A 153 5.45 -11.73 -3.99
C TRP A 153 5.05 -10.81 -5.12
N SER A 154 4.62 -11.39 -6.23
CA SER A 154 3.91 -10.64 -7.27
C SER A 154 2.43 -10.67 -6.95
N LEU A 155 1.82 -9.48 -6.82
CA LEU A 155 0.39 -9.36 -6.54
C LEU A 155 -0.44 -10.03 -7.65
N TYR A 156 -0.08 -9.80 -8.91
CA TYR A 156 -0.75 -10.44 -10.06
C TYR A 156 -0.72 -11.97 -9.97
N ARG A 157 0.44 -12.57 -9.65
CA ARG A 157 0.56 -14.04 -9.52
C ARG A 157 -0.22 -14.57 -8.33
N ALA A 158 -0.19 -13.85 -7.20
CA ALA A 158 -0.94 -14.23 -6.01
C ALA A 158 -2.46 -14.22 -6.24
N LEU A 159 -2.96 -13.28 -7.07
CA LEU A 159 -4.39 -13.18 -7.38
C LEU A 159 -4.87 -14.25 -8.39
N ASN A 160 -4.04 -14.59 -9.38
CA ASN A 160 -4.46 -15.52 -10.43
C ASN A 160 -4.26 -16.99 -10.04
N ASN A 161 -3.27 -17.31 -9.19
CA ASN A 161 -2.95 -18.70 -8.87
C ASN A 161 -3.61 -19.13 -7.55
N LYS A 162 -4.77 -19.79 -7.64
CA LYS A 162 -5.60 -20.16 -6.48
C LYS A 162 -5.01 -21.27 -5.59
N GLN A 163 -4.07 -22.09 -6.10
CA GLN A 163 -3.64 -23.31 -5.39
C GLN A 163 -2.20 -23.32 -4.89
N ASP A 164 -1.26 -22.58 -5.49
CA ASP A 164 0.07 -22.34 -4.93
C ASP A 164 0.77 -21.24 -5.70
N CYS A 165 1.03 -20.09 -5.06
CA CYS A 165 1.91 -19.09 -5.66
C CYS A 165 3.32 -19.25 -5.08
N PRO A 166 4.35 -19.54 -5.89
CA PRO A 166 5.72 -19.44 -5.39
C PRO A 166 6.11 -17.95 -5.29
N PRO A 167 6.86 -17.57 -4.24
CA PRO A 167 7.42 -16.22 -4.14
C PRO A 167 8.38 -15.97 -5.32
N VAL A 168 8.48 -14.71 -5.73
CA VAL A 168 9.43 -14.27 -6.77
C VAL A 168 10.86 -14.38 -6.26
N HIS A 169 11.10 -13.91 -5.04
CA HIS A 169 12.39 -14.01 -4.36
C HIS A 169 12.20 -14.48 -2.92
N THR A 170 13.18 -15.23 -2.43
CA THR A 170 13.29 -15.68 -1.04
C THR A 170 14.66 -15.25 -0.54
N PHE A 171 14.70 -14.51 0.57
CA PHE A 171 15.93 -14.11 1.24
C PHE A 171 15.99 -14.74 2.63
N SER A 172 17.13 -15.32 2.98
CA SER A 172 17.36 -16.02 4.25
C SER A 172 18.64 -15.54 4.95
N ASN A 173 18.96 -14.26 4.78
CA ASN A 173 20.20 -13.67 5.27
C ASN A 173 20.12 -13.23 6.74
N HIS A 174 18.92 -13.14 7.32
CA HIS A 174 18.72 -12.77 8.72
C HIS A 174 18.58 -14.00 9.60
N ASN A 175 19.18 -13.94 10.79
CA ASN A 175 19.14 -15.02 11.78
C ASN A 175 18.15 -14.75 12.93
N MET A 176 17.60 -13.54 12.98
CA MET A 176 16.71 -13.04 14.03
C MET A 176 15.47 -12.41 13.38
N PRO A 177 14.38 -12.21 14.14
CA PRO A 177 13.14 -11.66 13.62
C PRO A 177 13.35 -10.29 12.99
N ILE A 178 12.75 -10.12 11.82
CA ILE A 178 12.79 -8.87 11.08
C ILE A 178 11.73 -7.95 11.69
N ARG A 179 12.09 -6.69 11.94
CA ARG A 179 11.19 -5.72 12.58
C ARG A 179 10.58 -4.74 11.60
N ASP A 180 11.33 -4.40 10.55
CA ASP A 180 10.89 -3.43 9.57
C ASP A 180 11.40 -3.74 8.16
N MET A 181 10.65 -3.28 7.18
CA MET A 181 10.97 -3.34 5.77
C MET A 181 10.50 -2.09 5.04
N HIS A 182 11.30 -1.65 4.09
CA HIS A 182 10.94 -0.54 3.21
C HIS A 182 11.31 -0.84 1.76
N PHE A 183 10.40 -0.52 0.83
CA PHE A 183 10.72 -0.56 -0.60
C PHE A 183 11.20 0.80 -1.07
N GLY A 184 12.30 0.79 -1.79
CA GLY A 184 12.81 1.92 -2.54
C GLY A 184 11.93 2.31 -3.74
N PHE A 185 12.43 3.25 -4.52
CA PHE A 185 11.80 3.71 -5.76
C PHE A 185 12.37 2.92 -6.94
N GLY A 186 11.51 2.44 -7.84
CA GLY A 186 11.95 1.64 -8.99
C GLY A 186 10.99 0.51 -9.40
N GLY A 187 9.83 0.42 -8.74
CA GLY A 187 8.77 -0.51 -9.14
C GLY A 187 9.24 -1.97 -9.10
N ALA A 188 9.28 -2.59 -10.28
CA ALA A 188 9.75 -3.97 -10.45
C ALA A 188 11.25 -4.16 -10.14
N ARG A 189 12.08 -3.11 -10.27
CA ARG A 189 13.51 -3.12 -9.94
C ARG A 189 13.82 -2.35 -8.66
N ALA A 190 12.80 -2.09 -7.84
CA ALA A 190 13.01 -1.40 -6.57
C ALA A 190 14.03 -2.17 -5.71
N ARG A 191 14.69 -1.43 -4.81
CA ARG A 191 15.49 -2.05 -3.75
C ARG A 191 14.60 -2.36 -2.56
N LEU A 192 14.90 -3.45 -1.85
CA LEU A 192 14.25 -3.79 -0.60
C LEU A 192 15.24 -3.60 0.54
N TYR A 193 14.84 -2.79 1.51
CA TYR A 193 15.59 -2.53 2.73
C TYR A 193 14.90 -3.27 3.86
N THR A 194 15.69 -3.99 4.66
CA THR A 194 15.18 -4.82 5.75
C THR A 194 16.00 -4.53 6.99
N ALA A 195 15.35 -4.52 8.16
CA ALA A 195 16.01 -4.31 9.45
C ALA A 195 15.60 -5.41 10.44
N SER A 196 16.60 -6.03 11.04
CA SER A 196 16.41 -7.15 11.97
C SER A 196 17.08 -6.90 13.33
N LEU A 197 16.60 -7.65 14.33
CA LEU A 197 17.22 -7.70 15.66
C LEU A 197 18.60 -8.38 15.65
N ASP A 198 19.04 -8.96 14.53
CA ASP A 198 20.42 -9.45 14.36
C ASP A 198 21.45 -8.32 14.23
N ARG A 199 21.00 -7.06 14.29
CA ARG A 199 21.80 -5.82 14.14
C ARG A 199 22.20 -5.52 12.70
N ARG A 200 21.59 -6.20 11.72
CA ARG A 200 21.88 -6.02 10.30
C ARG A 200 20.72 -5.34 9.59
N ALA A 201 21.06 -4.36 8.76
CA ALA A 201 20.18 -3.83 7.74
C ALA A 201 20.62 -4.35 6.37
N ASN A 202 19.82 -5.19 5.73
CA ASN A 202 20.15 -5.75 4.43
C ASN A 202 19.41 -5.01 3.31
N ILE A 203 20.14 -4.76 2.22
CA ILE A 203 19.68 -4.10 1.01
C ILE A 203 19.72 -5.11 -0.13
N TYR A 204 18.56 -5.38 -0.73
CA TYR A 204 18.42 -6.32 -1.84
C TYR A 204 17.99 -5.59 -3.11
N GLU A 205 18.44 -6.07 -4.26
CA GLU A 205 17.89 -5.66 -5.55
C GLU A 205 16.82 -6.66 -6.00
N LEU A 206 15.60 -6.18 -6.25
CA LEU A 206 14.50 -7.07 -6.70
C LEU A 206 14.60 -7.49 -8.16
N GLY A 207 15.36 -6.78 -8.99
CA GLY A 207 15.54 -7.15 -10.40
C GLY A 207 16.36 -8.43 -10.57
N SER A 208 17.39 -8.61 -9.72
CA SER A 208 18.30 -9.76 -9.74
C SER A 208 18.01 -10.77 -8.63
N GLY A 209 17.39 -10.34 -7.53
CA GLY A 209 17.25 -11.16 -6.33
C GLY A 209 18.57 -11.32 -5.57
N ALA A 210 19.54 -10.43 -5.78
CA ALA A 210 20.81 -10.45 -5.08
C ALA A 210 20.79 -9.55 -3.84
N LEU A 211 21.51 -9.97 -2.80
CA LEU A 211 21.91 -9.10 -1.70
C LEU A 211 22.98 -8.14 -2.21
N LEU A 212 22.72 -6.84 -2.10
CA LEU A 212 23.69 -5.80 -2.47
C LEU A 212 24.63 -5.51 -1.31
N VAL A 213 24.08 -5.14 -0.15
CA VAL A 213 24.83 -4.68 1.01
C VAL A 213 24.14 -5.11 2.31
N SER A 214 24.93 -5.51 3.30
CA SER A 214 24.56 -5.76 4.68
C SER A 214 25.27 -4.75 5.58
N VAL A 215 24.52 -3.83 6.17
CA VAL A 215 25.05 -2.81 7.09
C VAL A 215 24.87 -3.32 8.52
N ILE A 216 25.96 -3.43 9.27
CA ILE A 216 26.02 -4.00 10.61
C ILE A 216 26.17 -2.86 11.62
N PHE A 217 25.31 -2.87 12.64
CA PHE A 217 25.28 -1.87 13.70
C PHE A 217 25.61 -2.48 15.06
N ASP A 218 25.93 -1.63 16.03
CA ASP A 218 26.25 -2.07 17.40
C ASP A 218 25.00 -2.41 18.24
N ALA A 219 23.81 -2.01 17.79
CA ALA A 219 22.54 -2.20 18.48
C ALA A 219 21.50 -2.89 17.58
N PRO A 220 20.55 -3.64 18.16
CA PRO A 220 19.51 -4.31 17.36
C PRO A 220 18.54 -3.29 16.77
N LEU A 221 18.09 -3.59 15.55
CA LEU A 221 17.33 -2.64 14.73
C LEU A 221 15.84 -2.88 14.81
N THR A 222 15.06 -1.80 14.84
CA THR A 222 13.60 -1.86 15.02
C THR A 222 12.84 -1.14 13.92
N ALA A 223 13.43 -0.15 13.27
CA ALA A 223 12.80 0.64 12.21
C ALA A 223 13.81 0.99 11.11
N ILE A 224 13.33 1.12 9.87
CA ILE A 224 14.14 1.46 8.70
C ILE A 224 13.36 2.34 7.73
N ILE A 225 14.01 3.37 7.20
CA ILE A 225 13.43 4.22 6.15
C ILE A 225 14.52 4.76 5.24
N VAL A 226 14.19 5.00 3.97
CA VAL A 226 15.11 5.51 2.97
C VAL A 226 14.56 6.79 2.35
N ASN A 227 15.48 7.68 1.97
CA ASN A 227 15.16 8.91 1.26
C ASN A 227 14.56 8.61 -0.13
N SER A 228 13.73 9.50 -0.67
CA SER A 228 13.15 9.32 -2.02
C SER A 228 14.18 9.22 -3.14
N ARG A 229 15.39 9.73 -2.91
CA ARG A 229 16.54 9.61 -3.83
C ARG A 229 17.39 8.35 -3.60
N GLU A 230 17.04 7.53 -2.61
CA GLU A 230 17.83 6.38 -2.15
C GLU A 230 19.28 6.69 -1.75
N SER A 231 19.56 7.95 -1.42
CA SER A 231 20.89 8.44 -1.07
C SER A 231 21.25 8.19 0.39
N GLU A 232 20.25 8.20 1.27
CA GLU A 232 20.40 8.16 2.72
C GLU A 232 19.45 7.12 3.29
N LEU A 233 19.98 6.31 4.19
CA LEU A 233 19.28 5.30 4.96
C LEU A 233 19.21 5.76 6.41
N PHE A 234 18.02 5.73 7.01
CA PHE A 234 17.83 5.99 8.43
C PHE A 234 17.37 4.71 9.12
N VAL A 235 18.02 4.37 10.22
CA VAL A 235 17.79 3.13 10.96
C VAL A 235 17.59 3.44 12.43
N GLY A 236 16.47 2.98 12.99
CA GLY A 236 16.15 3.13 14.41
C GLY A 236 16.56 1.91 15.20
N CYS A 237 17.11 2.13 16.40
CA CYS A 237 17.57 1.09 17.30
C CYS A 237 16.69 0.93 18.55
N THR A 238 16.90 -0.18 19.27
CA THR A 238 16.25 -0.40 20.56
C THR A 238 16.70 0.58 21.66
N THR A 239 17.87 1.19 21.50
CA THR A 239 18.41 2.17 22.45
C THR A 239 17.74 3.54 22.35
N GLY A 240 16.99 3.79 21.26
CA GLY A 240 16.41 5.10 20.93
C GLY A 240 17.26 5.94 19.98
N ASP A 241 18.48 5.51 19.71
CA ASP A 241 19.32 6.14 18.69
C ASP A 241 18.79 5.86 17.29
N ILE A 242 18.87 6.86 16.42
CA ILE A 242 18.61 6.71 14.99
C ILE A 242 19.91 6.99 14.24
N PHE A 243 20.38 6.03 13.47
CA PHE A 243 21.58 6.15 12.65
C PHE A 243 21.21 6.59 11.24
N GLN A 244 21.99 7.49 10.66
CA GLN A 244 21.93 7.87 9.25
C GLN A 244 23.18 7.33 8.54
N CYS A 245 22.96 6.57 7.46
CA CYS A 245 24.01 6.01 6.63
C CYS A 245 23.88 6.56 5.21
N ASN A 246 24.97 7.08 4.66
CA ASN A 246 25.04 7.53 3.28
C ASN A 246 25.28 6.33 2.35
N LEU A 247 24.45 6.20 1.32
CA LEU A 247 24.53 5.13 0.31
C LEU A 247 25.10 5.62 -1.04
N HIS A 248 25.49 6.89 -1.13
CA HIS A 248 26.01 7.49 -2.36
C HIS A 248 27.34 6.89 -2.82
N GLU A 249 28.21 6.53 -1.89
CA GLU A 249 29.47 5.86 -2.16
C GLU A 249 29.39 4.46 -1.55
N PRO A 250 28.82 3.49 -2.29
CA PRO A 250 28.70 2.14 -1.75
C PRO A 250 30.11 1.60 -1.47
N PRO A 251 30.36 1.05 -0.29
CA PRO A 251 31.62 0.39 -0.01
C PRO A 251 31.82 -0.76 -1.01
N ARG A 252 33.07 -1.08 -1.33
CA ARG A 252 33.41 -2.21 -2.22
C ARG A 252 33.03 -3.57 -1.61
N GLY A 253 32.74 -3.62 -0.32
CA GLY A 253 32.35 -4.83 0.41
C GLY A 253 30.84 -5.01 0.50
N VAL A 254 30.41 -6.27 0.54
CA VAL A 254 29.02 -6.65 0.80
C VAL A 254 28.63 -6.37 2.27
N GLU A 255 29.60 -6.38 3.19
CA GLU A 255 29.37 -6.06 4.61
C GLU A 255 30.02 -4.72 4.97
N GLN A 256 29.27 -3.88 5.69
CA GLN A 256 29.74 -2.59 6.21
C GLN A 256 29.46 -2.50 7.70
N HIS A 257 30.50 -2.30 8.50
CA HIS A 257 30.35 -2.01 9.93
C HIS A 257 30.22 -0.51 10.15
N VAL A 258 29.20 -0.10 10.90
CA VAL A 258 29.01 1.29 11.34
C VAL A 258 29.62 1.40 12.73
N GLU A 259 30.86 1.90 12.81
CA GLU A 259 31.55 2.11 14.10
C GLU A 259 30.98 3.34 14.82
N ARG A 260 30.88 3.25 16.15
CA ARG A 260 30.38 4.32 17.03
C ARG A 260 31.24 5.59 17.09
N ASP A 261 32.48 5.53 16.60
CA ASP A 261 33.50 6.57 16.82
C ASP A 261 33.35 7.80 15.90
N GLU A 262 32.48 7.72 14.90
CA GLU A 262 32.04 8.93 14.23
C GLU A 262 30.85 9.53 15.01
N GLU A 263 31.07 10.65 15.71
CA GLU A 263 30.00 11.56 16.16
C GLU A 263 29.08 12.03 15.01
N THR A 264 29.38 11.62 13.77
CA THR A 264 28.68 11.99 12.56
C THR A 264 27.60 10.97 12.24
N ALA A 265 26.33 11.40 12.38
CA ALA A 265 25.11 10.81 11.83
C ALA A 265 24.19 10.03 12.77
N VAL A 266 24.19 10.36 14.07
CA VAL A 266 23.21 9.84 15.03
C VAL A 266 22.22 10.92 15.49
N PHE A 267 20.92 10.63 15.47
CA PHE A 267 19.88 11.44 16.09
C PHE A 267 19.58 10.88 17.49
N ARG A 268 19.78 11.70 18.52
CA ARG A 268 19.58 11.31 19.93
C ARG A 268 18.54 12.20 20.58
N ALA A 269 17.38 11.64 20.91
CA ALA A 269 16.36 12.30 21.73
C ALA A 269 15.43 11.29 22.41
N HIS A 270 15.13 10.17 21.74
CA HIS A 270 14.31 9.11 22.32
C HIS A 270 15.01 8.46 23.50
N LYS A 271 14.22 8.14 24.51
CA LYS A 271 14.69 7.46 25.73
C LYS A 271 14.48 5.94 25.67
N SER A 272 13.77 5.48 24.64
CA SER A 272 13.36 4.09 24.45
C SER A 272 13.40 3.72 22.98
N HIS A 273 13.04 2.48 22.65
CA HIS A 273 13.20 1.93 21.32
C HIS A 273 12.31 2.63 20.28
N VAL A 274 12.89 2.88 19.10
CA VAL A 274 12.19 3.53 17.99
C VAL A 274 11.22 2.54 17.34
N THR A 275 9.92 2.81 17.33
CA THR A 275 8.90 1.90 16.82
C THR A 275 8.60 2.13 15.34
N ALA A 276 8.66 3.38 14.87
CA ALA A 276 8.34 3.76 13.51
C ALA A 276 9.24 4.91 13.04
N LEU A 277 9.63 4.86 11.76
CA LEU A 277 10.35 5.93 11.07
C LEU A 277 9.65 6.26 9.76
N SER A 278 9.61 7.54 9.41
CA SER A 278 9.08 8.00 8.12
C SER A 278 9.75 9.29 7.71
N ILE A 279 9.98 9.46 6.41
CA ILE A 279 10.52 10.69 5.85
C ILE A 279 9.42 11.49 5.15
N SER A 280 9.54 12.82 5.15
CA SER A 280 8.70 13.69 4.31
C SER A 280 9.07 13.52 2.82
N VAL A 281 8.14 13.80 1.91
CA VAL A 281 8.40 13.77 0.46
C VAL A 281 9.44 14.81 0.07
N ASP A 282 9.56 15.91 0.80
CA ASP A 282 10.61 16.92 0.58
C ASP A 282 12.00 16.45 1.03
N CYS A 283 12.06 15.33 1.75
CA CYS A 283 13.28 14.71 2.28
C CYS A 283 14.10 15.64 3.19
N ARG A 284 13.45 16.64 3.80
CA ARG A 284 14.04 17.57 4.76
C ARG A 284 13.67 17.19 6.19
N SER A 285 12.46 16.67 6.39
CA SER A 285 11.97 16.29 7.71
C SER A 285 11.94 14.76 7.90
N LEU A 286 12.44 14.30 9.04
CA LEU A 286 12.33 12.91 9.49
C LEU A 286 11.32 12.84 10.65
N LEU A 287 10.48 11.82 10.65
CA LEU A 287 9.54 11.50 11.73
C LEU A 287 9.98 10.21 12.39
N SER A 288 9.94 10.19 13.70
CA SER A 288 10.23 9.01 14.50
C SER A 288 9.25 8.88 15.65
N GLY A 289 8.68 7.70 15.83
CA GLY A 289 7.88 7.34 17.00
C GLY A 289 8.65 6.39 17.90
N SER A 290 8.46 6.50 19.21
CA SER A 290 9.12 5.68 20.22
C SER A 290 8.12 5.12 21.23
N THR A 291 8.52 4.09 21.96
CA THR A 291 7.74 3.55 23.08
C THR A 291 7.72 4.41 24.33
N ASP A 292 8.56 5.44 24.40
CA ASP A 292 8.47 6.47 25.43
C ASP A 292 7.22 7.36 25.28
N GLY A 293 6.45 7.19 24.20
CA GLY A 293 5.26 7.99 23.89
C GLY A 293 5.58 9.29 23.15
N ALA A 294 6.83 9.55 22.81
CA ALA A 294 7.21 10.72 22.02
C ALA A 294 7.22 10.39 20.52
N VAL A 295 6.63 11.30 19.75
CA VAL A 295 6.85 11.39 18.31
C VAL A 295 7.65 12.65 18.04
N HIS A 296 8.87 12.48 17.53
CA HIS A 296 9.76 13.58 17.16
C HIS A 296 9.73 13.83 15.65
N VAL A 297 9.62 15.10 15.28
CA VAL A 297 9.88 15.60 13.93
C VAL A 297 11.26 16.25 13.95
N TRP A 298 12.16 15.79 13.10
CA TRP A 298 13.54 16.22 13.00
C TRP A 298 13.77 16.96 11.69
N ASP A 299 14.72 17.90 11.69
CA ASP A 299 15.32 18.39 10.46
C ASP A 299 16.55 17.54 10.14
N ILE A 300 16.59 16.93 8.95
CA ILE A 300 17.63 15.97 8.56
C ILE A 300 19.00 16.65 8.47
N VAL A 301 19.04 17.91 8.03
CA VAL A 301 20.29 18.66 7.82
C VAL A 301 20.89 19.08 9.16
N SER A 302 20.10 19.70 10.04
CA SER A 302 20.61 20.16 11.35
C SER A 302 20.59 19.08 12.42
N ARG A 303 19.87 17.97 12.20
CA ARG A 303 19.64 16.86 13.15
C ARG A 303 18.96 17.26 14.45
N GLN A 304 18.36 18.44 14.48
CA GLN A 304 17.65 18.94 15.64
C GLN A 304 16.20 18.46 15.62
N VAL A 305 15.67 18.21 16.82
CA VAL A 305 14.24 17.99 17.01
C VAL A 305 13.54 19.32 16.73
N LEU A 306 12.83 19.39 15.61
CA LEU A 306 11.97 20.53 15.31
C LEU A 306 10.79 20.53 16.26
N ARG A 307 10.17 19.36 16.47
CA ARG A 307 8.95 19.20 17.28
C ARG A 307 8.89 17.88 18.02
N THR A 308 8.22 17.93 19.16
CA THR A 308 7.83 16.77 19.96
C THR A 308 6.32 16.76 20.10
N ILE A 309 5.69 15.66 19.70
CA ILE A 309 4.29 15.36 19.94
C ILE A 309 4.28 14.29 21.02
N GLU A 310 3.66 14.57 22.16
CA GLU A 310 3.62 13.65 23.30
C GLU A 310 2.30 12.89 23.34
N HIS A 311 2.42 11.58 23.49
CA HIS A 311 1.33 10.63 23.57
C HIS A 311 1.27 10.04 24.98
N LYS A 312 0.07 9.62 25.39
CA LYS A 312 -0.12 9.05 26.74
C LYS A 312 0.42 7.62 26.86
N GLY A 313 0.67 6.97 25.73
CA GLY A 313 1.16 5.60 25.69
C GLY A 313 2.15 5.37 24.55
N PRO A 314 2.72 4.16 24.48
CA PRO A 314 3.63 3.76 23.41
C PRO A 314 3.04 3.98 22.01
N VAL A 315 3.84 4.61 21.14
CA VAL A 315 3.46 4.87 19.74
C VAL A 315 3.57 3.59 18.93
N THR A 316 2.49 3.19 18.27
CA THR A 316 2.42 1.94 17.48
C THR A 316 2.72 2.15 15.99
N ALA A 317 2.38 3.32 15.46
CA ALA A 317 2.69 3.71 14.09
C ALA A 317 2.78 5.24 14.01
N ALA A 318 3.74 5.74 13.23
CA ALA A 318 3.89 7.15 12.93
C ALA A 318 4.46 7.28 11.50
N PHE A 319 3.74 7.93 10.59
CA PHE A 319 4.22 8.15 9.24
C PHE A 319 3.67 9.42 8.59
N PHE A 320 4.43 9.94 7.63
CA PHE A 320 3.97 11.01 6.75
C PHE A 320 3.05 10.43 5.67
N ALA A 321 1.88 11.03 5.53
CA ALA A 321 0.92 10.75 4.48
C ALA A 321 0.75 11.96 3.57
N LYS A 322 0.38 11.71 2.32
CA LYS A 322 0.00 12.78 1.39
C LYS A 322 -1.25 13.49 1.94
N GLY A 323 -1.18 14.81 2.01
CA GLY A 323 -2.32 15.65 2.36
C GLY A 323 -3.36 15.57 1.25
N PHE A 324 -4.41 14.80 1.49
CA PHE A 324 -5.56 14.72 0.62
C PHE A 324 -6.56 15.83 0.93
N GLU A 325 -7.23 16.35 -0.10
CA GLU A 325 -8.29 17.36 0.09
C GLU A 325 -9.47 16.78 0.88
N ASN A 326 -9.68 15.46 0.79
CA ASN A 326 -10.67 14.69 1.54
C ASN A 326 -10.46 14.67 3.06
N PHE A 327 -9.29 15.07 3.59
CA PHE A 327 -9.15 15.35 5.02
C PHE A 327 -9.94 16.59 5.47
N ARG A 328 -10.26 17.49 4.53
CA ARG A 328 -10.86 18.80 4.79
C ARG A 328 -12.26 18.97 4.20
N ALA A 329 -12.64 18.13 3.23
CA ALA A 329 -13.95 18.18 2.60
C ALA A 329 -15.06 17.84 3.61
N SER A 330 -16.14 18.61 3.62
CA SER A 330 -17.30 18.39 4.50
C SER A 330 -18.13 17.16 4.12
N ILE A 331 -18.11 16.78 2.84
CA ILE A 331 -18.73 15.57 2.29
C ILE A 331 -17.62 14.77 1.62
N LEU A 332 -17.45 13.52 2.04
CA LEU A 332 -16.48 12.62 1.42
C LEU A 332 -17.08 12.10 0.11
N GLU A 333 -16.37 12.32 -1.01
CA GLU A 333 -16.62 11.61 -2.27
C GLU A 333 -15.61 10.46 -2.39
N PRO A 334 -15.90 9.27 -1.83
CA PRO A 334 -14.94 8.19 -1.87
C PRO A 334 -14.82 7.67 -3.30
N ARG A 335 -13.60 7.63 -3.82
CA ARG A 335 -13.30 7.01 -5.14
C ARG A 335 -13.46 5.49 -5.11
N LEU A 336 -13.46 4.90 -3.93
CA LEU A 336 -13.57 3.47 -3.68
C LEU A 336 -14.64 3.25 -2.63
N GLU A 337 -15.64 2.41 -2.89
CA GLU A 337 -16.54 1.93 -1.85
C GLU A 337 -15.91 0.71 -1.19
N VAL A 338 -15.90 0.63 0.15
CA VAL A 338 -15.42 -0.54 0.87
C VAL A 338 -16.60 -1.40 1.32
N ARG A 339 -16.51 -2.72 1.15
CA ARG A 339 -17.50 -3.69 1.65
C ARG A 339 -16.92 -4.60 2.74
N HIS A 340 -17.78 -5.38 3.39
CA HIS A 340 -17.41 -6.33 4.44
C HIS A 340 -16.40 -7.38 3.96
N LEU A 341 -15.35 -7.65 4.75
CA LEU A 341 -14.41 -8.72 4.40
C LEU A 341 -15.01 -10.10 4.69
N GLN A 342 -14.93 -10.99 3.70
CA GLN A 342 -15.23 -12.41 3.85
C GLN A 342 -14.07 -13.11 4.57
N ARG A 343 -14.42 -14.03 5.48
CA ARG A 343 -13.47 -14.82 6.28
C ARG A 343 -12.95 -16.07 5.58
N THR A 344 -13.71 -16.59 4.61
CA THR A 344 -13.44 -17.81 3.86
C THR A 344 -13.58 -17.53 2.36
N SER A 345 -12.82 -18.26 1.54
CA SER A 345 -12.85 -18.14 0.08
C SER A 345 -14.05 -18.84 -0.56
N GLU A 346 -14.84 -19.55 0.25
CA GLU A 346 -16.04 -20.24 -0.19
C GLU A 346 -17.23 -19.28 -0.15
N ALA A 347 -17.65 -18.85 -1.33
CA ALA A 347 -19.00 -18.38 -1.54
C ALA A 347 -19.94 -19.58 -1.40
N ASP A 348 -20.91 -19.49 -0.50
CA ASP A 348 -22.10 -20.36 -0.48
C ASP A 348 -22.63 -20.59 -1.89
N GLY A 349 -22.51 -21.83 -2.40
CA GLY A 349 -23.47 -22.55 -3.23
C GLY A 349 -24.15 -21.86 -4.42
N LYS A 350 -23.70 -20.71 -4.88
CA LYS A 350 -24.17 -20.03 -6.08
C LYS A 350 -22.96 -19.73 -6.91
N GLU A 351 -22.89 -20.35 -8.09
CA GLU A 351 -21.95 -20.06 -9.16
C GLU A 351 -21.78 -18.54 -9.29
N SER A 352 -20.77 -18.00 -8.60
CA SER A 352 -20.50 -16.59 -8.65
C SER A 352 -19.68 -16.40 -9.91
N ASN A 353 -20.33 -15.84 -10.94
CA ASN A 353 -19.65 -15.32 -12.12
C ASN A 353 -18.29 -14.73 -11.70
N ASP A 354 -17.22 -15.27 -12.30
CA ASP A 354 -15.80 -15.00 -12.09
C ASP A 354 -15.42 -13.57 -12.58
N VAL A 355 -16.32 -12.61 -12.36
CA VAL A 355 -16.19 -11.22 -12.75
C VAL A 355 -15.74 -10.43 -11.53
N VAL A 356 -14.50 -9.96 -11.57
CA VAL A 356 -13.99 -8.94 -10.66
C VAL A 356 -14.73 -7.64 -10.97
N GLU A 357 -15.83 -7.38 -10.26
CA GLU A 357 -16.53 -6.10 -10.37
C GLU A 357 -15.66 -4.98 -9.76
N VAL A 358 -15.03 -4.20 -10.64
CA VAL A 358 -14.33 -2.96 -10.26
C VAL A 358 -15.39 -1.86 -10.18
N ILE A 359 -15.99 -1.69 -9.01
CA ILE A 359 -16.87 -0.55 -8.73
C ILE A 359 -15.99 0.64 -8.36
N SER A 360 -15.51 1.39 -9.36
CA SER A 360 -14.95 2.72 -9.15
C SER A 360 -16.04 3.77 -9.38
N ARG A 361 -16.43 4.51 -8.34
CA ARG A 361 -17.21 5.74 -8.55
C ARG A 361 -16.23 6.84 -8.98
N GLY A 362 -16.40 7.36 -10.19
CA GLY A 362 -15.63 8.48 -10.75
C GLY A 362 -14.97 8.23 -12.10
N ARG A 363 -14.99 6.99 -12.62
CA ARG A 363 -14.81 6.74 -14.05
C ARG A 363 -15.97 5.89 -14.49
N ASN A 364 -16.78 6.42 -15.38
CA ASN A 364 -17.73 5.57 -16.09
C ASN A 364 -16.92 4.42 -16.72
N PRO A 365 -17.29 3.14 -16.57
CA PRO A 365 -16.65 2.07 -17.33
C PRO A 365 -16.76 2.33 -18.85
N ALA A 366 -17.73 3.15 -19.27
CA ALA A 366 -17.82 3.68 -20.62
C ALA A 366 -16.65 4.62 -21.02
N GLU A 367 -16.05 5.38 -20.09
CA GLU A 367 -14.89 6.26 -20.40
C GLU A 367 -13.57 5.48 -20.52
N ILE A 368 -13.42 4.37 -19.81
CA ILE A 368 -12.24 3.48 -19.92
C ILE A 368 -12.20 2.82 -21.30
N LEU A 369 -13.37 2.60 -21.90
CA LEU A 369 -13.53 2.08 -23.26
C LEU A 369 -13.79 3.20 -24.29
N ASP A 370 -13.90 4.46 -23.87
CA ASP A 370 -14.04 5.57 -24.80
C ASP A 370 -12.65 5.99 -25.29
N PHE A 371 -12.22 5.29 -26.34
CA PHE A 371 -11.00 5.57 -27.10
C PHE A 371 -10.91 7.06 -27.52
N LYS A 372 -12.04 7.79 -27.56
CA LYS A 372 -12.12 9.23 -27.86
C LYS A 372 -11.50 10.13 -26.79
N SER A 373 -11.36 9.67 -25.55
CA SER A 373 -10.77 10.47 -24.46
C SER A 373 -9.22 10.44 -24.48
N TYR A 374 -8.63 9.43 -25.11
CA TYR A 374 -7.18 9.23 -25.21
C TYR A 374 -6.55 9.90 -26.43
N VAL A 375 -7.34 10.10 -27.49
CA VAL A 375 -6.92 10.92 -28.63
C VAL A 375 -7.14 12.36 -28.24
N GLY A 376 -6.06 13.03 -27.85
CA GLY A 376 -6.06 14.45 -27.49
C GLY A 376 -6.89 15.28 -28.47
N SER A 377 -7.57 16.28 -27.93
CA SER A 377 -8.32 17.32 -28.63
C SER A 377 -7.38 18.19 -29.47
N THR A 378 -6.76 17.60 -30.50
CA THR A 378 -5.87 18.21 -31.48
C THR A 378 -6.22 17.68 -32.87
N VAL A 379 -7.51 17.67 -33.19
CA VAL A 379 -7.98 17.49 -34.56
C VAL A 379 -9.00 18.59 -34.81
N ASP A 380 -8.72 19.38 -35.84
CA ASP A 380 -9.52 20.53 -36.25
C ASP A 380 -10.98 20.11 -36.39
N SER A 381 -11.91 20.94 -35.88
CA SER A 381 -13.34 20.62 -35.85
C SER A 381 -13.93 20.29 -37.22
N SER A 382 -13.29 20.77 -38.30
CA SER A 382 -13.62 20.48 -39.70
C SER A 382 -13.35 19.02 -40.10
N GLU A 383 -12.17 18.48 -39.81
CA GLU A 383 -11.81 17.10 -40.19
C GLU A 383 -12.66 16.07 -39.40
N ARG A 384 -13.07 16.44 -38.20
CA ARG A 384 -13.91 15.61 -37.33
C ARG A 384 -15.33 15.42 -37.90
N GLU A 385 -15.92 16.44 -38.50
CA GLU A 385 -17.25 16.32 -39.13
C GLU A 385 -17.20 15.45 -40.39
N GLU A 386 -16.11 15.53 -41.16
CA GLU A 386 -15.93 14.73 -42.37
C GLU A 386 -15.71 13.25 -42.05
N LEU A 387 -14.89 12.95 -41.03
CA LEU A 387 -14.70 11.60 -40.53
C LEU A 387 -15.99 11.01 -39.96
N LEU A 388 -16.82 11.81 -39.28
CA LEU A 388 -18.13 11.35 -38.79
C LEU A 388 -19.09 10.98 -39.92
N LYS A 389 -19.13 11.77 -41.01
CA LYS A 389 -19.93 11.46 -42.21
C LYS A 389 -19.43 10.19 -42.92
N GLN A 390 -18.12 10.00 -43.00
CA GLN A 390 -17.57 8.76 -43.56
C GLN A 390 -17.92 7.54 -42.71
N LEU A 391 -17.89 7.67 -41.38
CA LEU A 391 -18.24 6.59 -40.46
C LEU A 391 -19.73 6.23 -40.52
N THR A 392 -20.62 7.21 -40.73
CA THR A 392 -22.05 6.93 -40.93
C THR A 392 -22.30 6.23 -42.26
N ASN A 393 -21.67 6.69 -43.34
CA ASN A 393 -21.81 6.05 -44.66
C ASN A 393 -21.31 4.60 -44.65
N LEU A 394 -20.15 4.34 -44.04
CA LEU A 394 -19.61 2.98 -43.93
C LEU A 394 -20.51 2.07 -43.07
N LYS A 395 -21.16 2.60 -42.04
CA LYS A 395 -22.12 1.83 -41.24
C LYS A 395 -23.37 1.47 -42.02
N GLU A 396 -23.88 2.39 -42.82
CA GLU A 396 -25.02 2.13 -43.71
C GLU A 396 -24.65 1.08 -44.78
N GLU A 397 -23.43 1.16 -45.32
CA GLU A 397 -22.92 0.20 -46.30
C GLU A 397 -22.76 -1.20 -45.69
N ILE A 398 -22.21 -1.31 -44.47
CA ILE A 398 -22.13 -2.59 -43.74
C ILE A 398 -23.53 -3.16 -43.47
N GLN A 399 -24.51 -2.34 -43.09
CA GLN A 399 -25.88 -2.80 -42.92
C GLN A 399 -26.51 -3.29 -44.24
N LYS A 400 -26.21 -2.61 -45.34
CA LYS A 400 -26.68 -3.03 -46.67
C LYS A 400 -26.04 -4.36 -47.08
N LEU A 401 -24.73 -4.52 -46.89
CA LEU A 401 -23.99 -5.76 -47.16
C LEU A 401 -24.50 -6.91 -46.29
N ASN A 402 -24.78 -6.67 -45.00
CA ASN A 402 -25.37 -7.69 -44.13
C ASN A 402 -26.77 -8.11 -44.58
N LYS A 403 -27.59 -7.19 -45.07
CA LYS A 403 -28.90 -7.53 -45.66
C LYS A 403 -28.75 -8.37 -46.93
N ILE A 404 -27.81 -8.01 -47.81
CA ILE A 404 -27.53 -8.75 -49.04
C ILE A 404 -27.03 -10.16 -48.70
N ASN A 405 -26.05 -10.29 -47.81
CA ASN A 405 -25.52 -11.58 -47.37
C ASN A 405 -26.62 -12.44 -46.71
N ALA A 406 -27.50 -11.85 -45.89
CA ALA A 406 -28.63 -12.57 -45.32
C ALA A 406 -29.62 -13.06 -46.39
N SER A 407 -29.85 -12.27 -47.46
CA SER A 407 -30.72 -12.69 -48.58
C SER A 407 -30.07 -13.78 -49.44
N LEU A 408 -28.77 -13.70 -49.71
CA LEU A 408 -28.01 -14.72 -50.41
C LEU A 408 -27.98 -16.03 -49.62
N PHE A 409 -27.77 -15.94 -48.30
CA PHE A 409 -27.81 -17.10 -47.43
C PHE A 409 -29.19 -17.77 -47.45
N LYS A 410 -30.27 -17.00 -47.34
CA LYS A 410 -31.63 -17.54 -47.47
C LYS A 410 -31.87 -18.19 -48.82
N TYR A 411 -31.44 -17.57 -49.92
CA TYR A 411 -31.58 -18.13 -51.26
C TYR A 411 -30.80 -19.45 -51.42
N SER A 412 -29.57 -19.51 -50.92
CA SER A 412 -28.76 -20.74 -50.94
C SER A 412 -29.41 -21.87 -50.12
N VAL A 413 -29.94 -21.56 -48.94
CA VAL A 413 -30.64 -22.53 -48.09
C VAL A 413 -31.91 -23.04 -48.79
N THR A 414 -32.68 -22.18 -49.44
CA THR A 414 -33.87 -22.62 -50.18
C THR A 414 -33.53 -23.51 -51.38
N HIS A 415 -32.42 -23.23 -52.07
CA HIS A 415 -31.99 -24.03 -53.22
C HIS A 415 -31.47 -25.41 -52.80
N VAL A 416 -30.66 -25.46 -51.74
CA VAL A 416 -30.18 -26.72 -51.16
C VAL A 416 -31.34 -27.56 -50.62
N LEU A 417 -32.34 -26.94 -49.99
CA LEU A 417 -33.54 -27.65 -49.51
C LEU A 417 -34.46 -28.13 -50.64
N GLN A 418 -34.45 -27.46 -51.80
CA GLN A 418 -35.18 -27.92 -52.98
C GLN A 418 -34.50 -29.12 -53.64
N GLU A 419 -33.17 -29.12 -53.75
CA GLU A 419 -32.42 -30.28 -54.26
C GLU A 419 -32.56 -31.53 -53.39
N THR A 420 -32.74 -31.38 -52.07
CA THR A 420 -32.99 -32.53 -51.17
C THR A 420 -34.41 -33.09 -51.22
N ASN A 421 -35.36 -32.43 -51.89
CA ASN A 421 -36.74 -32.90 -52.03
C ASN A 421 -37.05 -33.53 -53.39
N ASP A 422 -36.11 -33.46 -54.35
CA ASP A 422 -36.22 -34.06 -55.69
C ASP A 422 -35.39 -35.37 -55.83
N GLU A 423 -34.79 -35.87 -54.74
CA GLU A 423 -34.33 -37.26 -54.55
C GLU A 423 -35.35 -38.07 -53.73
#